data_AF-C2XQ57-F1
#
_entry.id   AF-C2XQ57-F1
#
_cell.length_a   1.000
_cell.length_b   1.000
_cell.length_c   1.000
_cell.angle_alpha   90.00
_cell.angle_beta   90.00
_cell.angle_gamma   90.00
#
_symmetry.space_group_name_H-M   'P 1'
#
loop_
_entity.id
_entity.type
_entity.pdbx_description
1 polymer ?
#
loop_
_entity_poly.entity_id
_entity_poly.type
_entity_poly.pdbx_seq_one_letter_code
_entity_poly.pdbx_strand_id
1 'polypeptide(L)'
;MNFNNLLNLYSLDKSIVLFEHVNSNELLLFAKNIENFKLEIGNRYENDEHLIEILSLLKKVFFKLAGSLTPYNEIVNRDIENKILSKFIQIKNSYPNLFSKVVIEIAKSFRQVIEVSNNNLLDYLCKLINRKAQVGLRVAIITKRAISVEERVLINNGLKSFLKISYFTENSFRKDIKVFDEVLYIGNPSYFGEYVRNTFKGRTVTFISYNIFTNSLKPKKVFEEIDKQGAYSTIFKNIIFGEGIERKSDVRLEEAELLNVAVSRFVEEQKKKIGVNSQDAVEASIIYLENERFLFAARDSKIRMFSPNEQNHLIKQLKFKDIEVDDYIVIRNERDTKLIAEVADQYILKNKAEYYRELQNGWKKRLRSNVKRKGIGKVSEILMRKYNVKTASIASLRLWCNEESICPQELNKILKALKYEDNRIKEIYEIMKEIQQAHIKAGRVISEKLMNELSNDILKELQEKGYYTFMSKELNGVSFNIERIVSIDHSVHLIAPYNLMRPINID
;
A
#
# COMPACT_ATOMS: atom_id res chain seq x y z
N MET A 1 -2.06 27.51 5.00
CA MET A 1 -3.50 27.76 5.27
C MET A 1 -3.61 28.98 6.17
N ASN A 2 -4.53 29.90 5.89
CA ASN A 2 -4.77 31.07 6.75
C ASN A 2 -5.73 30.66 7.90
N PHE A 3 -5.48 31.08 9.14
CA PHE A 3 -6.18 30.61 10.35
C PHE A 3 -7.70 30.87 10.30
N ASN A 4 -8.11 31.94 9.60
CA ASN A 4 -9.53 32.26 9.37
C ASN A 4 -10.30 31.19 8.58
N ASN A 5 -9.62 30.37 7.77
CA ASN A 5 -10.26 29.28 7.03
C ASN A 5 -10.62 28.08 7.93
N LEU A 6 -9.94 27.90 9.07
CA LEU A 6 -10.24 26.83 10.03
C LEU A 6 -11.54 27.09 10.78
N LEU A 7 -11.86 28.36 11.09
CA LEU A 7 -13.12 28.74 11.74
C LEU A 7 -14.34 28.48 10.84
N ASN A 8 -14.17 28.59 9.52
CA ASN A 8 -15.22 28.30 8.54
C ASN A 8 -15.46 26.79 8.32
N LEU A 9 -14.56 25.90 8.75
CA LEU A 9 -14.74 24.45 8.59
C LEU A 9 -15.92 23.88 9.40
N TYR A 10 -16.33 24.59 10.45
CA TYR A 10 -17.38 24.18 11.38
C TYR A 10 -18.47 25.24 11.52
N SER A 11 -18.64 26.12 10.53
CA SER A 11 -19.68 27.16 10.51
C SER A 11 -21.09 26.61 10.21
N LEU A 12 -21.37 25.37 10.59
CA LEU A 12 -22.70 24.79 10.53
C LEU A 12 -23.38 25.04 11.88
N ASP A 13 -24.52 25.73 11.84
CA ASP A 13 -25.32 25.99 13.04
C ASP A 13 -25.74 24.68 13.73
N LYS A 14 -25.96 23.61 12.93
CA LYS A 14 -26.36 22.29 13.41
C LYS A 14 -26.06 21.20 12.38
N SER A 15 -25.59 20.05 12.85
CA SER A 15 -25.41 18.83 12.05
C SER A 15 -26.13 17.64 12.70
N ILE A 16 -26.79 16.82 11.90
CA ILE A 16 -27.49 15.61 12.34
C ILE A 16 -26.72 14.40 11.82
N VAL A 17 -26.33 13.48 12.71
CA VAL A 17 -25.68 12.22 12.38
C VAL A 17 -26.70 11.10 12.41
N LEU A 18 -26.86 10.39 11.30
CA LEU A 18 -27.80 9.28 11.14
C LEU A 18 -27.05 7.98 10.81
N PHE A 19 -27.66 6.87 11.18
CA PHE A 19 -27.14 5.53 10.92
C PHE A 19 -28.21 4.74 10.15
N GLU A 20 -27.81 4.09 9.08
CA GLU A 20 -28.71 3.33 8.21
C GLU A 20 -28.13 1.96 7.89
N HIS A 21 -29.00 0.95 7.85
CA HIS A 21 -28.65 -0.42 7.49
C HIS A 21 -29.25 -0.84 6.15
N VAL A 22 -28.40 -1.40 5.30
CA VAL A 22 -28.80 -2.07 4.07
C VAL A 22 -28.93 -3.57 4.34
N ASN A 23 -30.05 -4.16 3.93
CA ASN A 23 -30.24 -5.61 4.01
C ASN A 23 -29.82 -6.27 2.69
N SER A 24 -28.97 -7.30 2.77
CA SER A 24 -28.74 -8.27 1.70
C SER A 24 -28.75 -9.66 2.33
N ASN A 25 -29.65 -10.53 1.86
CA ASN A 25 -29.76 -11.89 2.38
C ASN A 25 -28.59 -12.74 1.90
N GLU A 26 -28.13 -12.48 0.69
CA GLU A 26 -27.07 -13.19 -0.02
C GLU A 26 -25.72 -12.94 0.66
N LEU A 27 -25.35 -11.67 0.88
CA LEU A 27 -24.12 -11.33 1.59
C LEU A 27 -24.15 -11.78 3.05
N LEU A 28 -25.31 -11.68 3.71
CA LEU A 28 -25.45 -12.14 5.10
C LEU A 28 -25.24 -13.65 5.22
N LEU A 29 -25.81 -14.44 4.30
CA LEU A 29 -25.64 -15.89 4.29
C LEU A 29 -24.17 -16.26 4.01
N PHE A 30 -23.54 -15.59 3.04
CA PHE A 30 -22.12 -15.80 2.76
C PHE A 30 -21.24 -15.47 3.96
N ALA A 31 -21.48 -14.34 4.62
CA ALA A 31 -20.74 -13.93 5.82
C ALA A 31 -20.88 -14.94 6.98
N LYS A 32 -22.10 -15.46 7.21
CA LYS A 32 -22.36 -16.50 8.22
C LYS A 32 -21.57 -17.78 7.92
N ASN A 33 -21.51 -18.20 6.67
CA ASN A 33 -20.78 -19.41 6.29
C ASN A 33 -19.26 -19.24 6.42
N ILE A 34 -18.73 -18.03 6.15
CA ILE A 34 -17.31 -17.70 6.43
C ILE A 34 -17.03 -17.72 7.94
N GLU A 35 -17.91 -17.17 8.77
CA GLU A 35 -17.75 -17.19 10.23
C GLU A 35 -17.78 -18.63 10.78
N ASN A 36 -18.72 -19.46 10.31
CA ASN A 36 -18.77 -20.87 10.67
C ASN A 36 -17.49 -21.61 10.29
N PHE A 37 -16.90 -21.28 9.13
CA PHE A 37 -15.61 -21.81 8.71
C PHE A 37 -14.46 -21.36 9.63
N LYS A 38 -14.42 -20.07 9.98
CA LYS A 38 -13.46 -19.54 10.97
C LYS A 38 -13.55 -20.29 12.30
N LEU A 39 -14.75 -20.51 12.81
CA LEU A 39 -14.98 -21.24 14.07
C LEU A 39 -14.58 -22.71 13.97
N GLU A 40 -14.93 -23.40 12.89
CA GLU A 40 -14.56 -24.81 12.69
C GLU A 40 -13.03 -24.98 12.57
N ILE A 41 -12.34 -24.08 11.85
CA ILE A 41 -10.87 -24.06 11.78
C ILE A 41 -10.28 -23.83 13.17
N GLY A 42 -10.73 -22.79 13.88
CA GLY A 42 -10.21 -22.46 15.22
C GLY A 42 -10.40 -23.60 16.23
N ASN A 43 -11.49 -24.36 16.14
CA ASN A 43 -11.79 -25.42 17.10
C ASN A 43 -11.10 -26.76 16.79
N ARG A 44 -10.82 -27.07 15.52
CA ARG A 44 -10.40 -28.43 15.09
C ARG A 44 -9.13 -28.49 14.26
N TYR A 45 -8.70 -27.37 13.69
CA TYR A 45 -7.59 -27.27 12.74
C TYR A 45 -6.68 -26.08 13.07
N GLU A 46 -6.52 -25.82 14.37
CA GLU A 46 -5.74 -24.69 14.87
C GLU A 46 -4.32 -24.73 14.29
N ASN A 47 -3.85 -23.61 13.75
CA ASN A 47 -2.55 -23.44 13.07
C ASN A 47 -2.37 -24.10 11.68
N ASP A 48 -3.44 -24.57 11.03
CA ASP A 48 -3.34 -25.03 9.64
C ASP A 48 -3.18 -23.82 8.67
N GLU A 49 -1.95 -23.58 8.22
CA GLU A 49 -1.61 -22.46 7.34
C GLU A 49 -2.44 -22.45 6.04
N HIS A 50 -2.77 -23.62 5.47
CA HIS A 50 -3.53 -23.72 4.22
C HIS A 50 -4.98 -23.28 4.41
N LEU A 51 -5.62 -23.74 5.49
CA LEU A 51 -7.00 -23.35 5.79
C LEU A 51 -7.11 -21.87 6.19
N ILE A 52 -6.10 -21.33 6.88
CA ILE A 52 -6.01 -19.90 7.21
C ILE A 52 -5.86 -19.06 5.94
N GLU A 53 -5.04 -19.49 4.97
CA GLU A 53 -4.89 -18.81 3.67
C GLU A 53 -6.23 -18.73 2.93
N ILE A 54 -7.02 -19.81 2.95
CA ILE A 54 -8.33 -19.87 2.30
C ILE A 54 -9.33 -18.98 3.02
N LEU A 55 -9.36 -19.00 4.35
CA LEU A 55 -10.20 -18.10 5.13
C LEU A 55 -9.88 -16.63 4.82
N SER A 56 -8.60 -16.29 4.72
CA SER A 56 -8.14 -14.96 4.32
C SER A 56 -8.65 -14.56 2.93
N LEU A 57 -8.54 -15.45 1.94
CA LEU A 57 -9.07 -15.24 0.60
C LEU A 57 -10.59 -14.99 0.60
N LEU A 58 -11.36 -15.79 1.36
CA LEU A 58 -12.81 -15.65 1.45
C LEU A 58 -13.21 -14.32 2.12
N LYS A 59 -12.56 -13.96 3.23
CA LYS A 59 -12.77 -12.66 3.90
C LYS A 59 -12.49 -11.50 2.95
N LYS A 60 -11.38 -11.56 2.21
CA LYS A 60 -11.01 -10.53 1.23
C LYS A 60 -12.10 -10.34 0.17
N VAL A 61 -12.60 -11.44 -0.40
CA VAL A 61 -13.67 -11.37 -1.40
C VAL A 61 -14.97 -10.84 -0.80
N PHE A 62 -15.32 -11.26 0.42
CA PHE A 62 -16.46 -10.71 1.14
C PHE A 62 -16.36 -9.19 1.35
N PHE A 63 -15.24 -8.68 1.83
CA PHE A 63 -15.05 -7.24 2.04
C PHE A 63 -15.03 -6.47 0.71
N LYS A 64 -14.48 -7.04 -0.37
CA LYS A 64 -14.55 -6.45 -1.71
C LYS A 64 -15.99 -6.32 -2.20
N LEU A 65 -16.83 -7.33 -1.95
CA LEU A 65 -18.26 -7.31 -2.28
C LEU A 65 -19.02 -6.29 -1.43
N ALA A 66 -18.78 -6.26 -0.12
CA ALA A 66 -19.47 -5.38 0.81
C ALA A 66 -19.06 -3.89 0.67
N GLY A 67 -17.82 -3.62 0.25
CA GLY A 67 -17.28 -2.26 0.10
C GLY A 67 -17.40 -1.66 -1.31
N SER A 68 -18.03 -2.36 -2.25
CA SER A 68 -18.18 -1.91 -3.63
C SER A 68 -19.60 -1.46 -3.96
N LEU A 69 -19.73 -0.54 -4.92
CA LEU A 69 -20.99 -0.05 -5.45
C LEU A 69 -21.30 -0.63 -6.84
N THR A 70 -20.46 -1.53 -7.35
CA THR A 70 -20.68 -2.29 -8.60
C THR A 70 -21.61 -3.50 -8.35
N PRO A 71 -22.39 -3.96 -9.33
CA PRO A 71 -23.06 -5.27 -9.28
C PRO A 71 -22.16 -6.42 -8.82
N TYR A 72 -22.70 -7.34 -8.00
CA TYR A 72 -21.88 -8.39 -7.38
C TYR A 72 -21.21 -9.33 -8.40
N ASN A 73 -21.93 -9.66 -9.48
CA ASN A 73 -21.44 -10.47 -10.59
C ASN A 73 -20.25 -9.85 -11.36
N GLU A 74 -20.07 -8.52 -11.30
CA GLU A 74 -18.97 -7.82 -11.96
C GLU A 74 -17.77 -7.62 -11.03
N ILE A 75 -17.96 -7.67 -9.71
CA ILE A 75 -16.88 -7.52 -8.72
C ILE A 75 -15.95 -8.73 -8.73
N VAL A 76 -16.52 -9.92 -8.88
CA VAL A 76 -15.81 -11.20 -8.91
C VAL A 76 -15.55 -11.56 -10.37
N ASN A 77 -14.31 -11.39 -10.82
CA ASN A 77 -13.91 -11.85 -12.15
C ASN A 77 -13.70 -13.38 -12.16
N ARG A 78 -13.61 -13.95 -13.37
CA ARG A 78 -13.39 -15.40 -13.56
C ARG A 78 -12.11 -15.90 -12.90
N ASP A 79 -11.07 -15.06 -12.79
CA ASP A 79 -9.81 -15.45 -12.16
C ASP A 79 -9.96 -15.68 -10.64
N ILE A 80 -10.66 -14.78 -9.95
CA ILE A 80 -10.95 -14.92 -8.52
C ILE A 80 -11.86 -16.13 -8.30
N GLU A 81 -12.88 -16.31 -9.12
CA GLU A 81 -13.77 -17.47 -9.08
C GLU A 81 -12.97 -18.77 -9.22
N ASN A 82 -12.13 -18.88 -10.26
CA ASN A 82 -11.27 -20.05 -10.49
C ASN A 82 -10.30 -20.29 -9.33
N LYS A 83 -9.72 -19.22 -8.75
CA LYS A 83 -8.85 -19.31 -7.58
C LYS A 83 -9.59 -19.92 -6.38
N ILE A 84 -10.79 -19.43 -6.07
CA ILE A 84 -11.63 -19.98 -4.98
C ILE A 84 -11.99 -21.45 -5.26
N LEU A 85 -12.46 -21.76 -6.47
CA LEU A 85 -12.84 -23.12 -6.84
C LEU A 85 -11.67 -24.10 -6.72
N SER A 86 -10.48 -23.68 -7.16
CA SER A 86 -9.26 -24.50 -7.01
C SER A 86 -8.94 -24.81 -5.54
N LYS A 87 -9.11 -23.83 -4.63
CA LYS A 87 -8.91 -24.02 -3.19
C LYS A 87 -9.99 -24.91 -2.59
N PHE A 88 -11.24 -24.80 -3.02
CA PHE A 88 -12.32 -25.71 -2.61
C PHE A 88 -12.07 -27.15 -3.02
N ILE A 89 -11.56 -27.38 -4.24
CA ILE A 89 -11.17 -28.72 -4.71
C ILE A 89 -10.01 -29.27 -3.86
N GLN A 90 -9.02 -28.44 -3.52
CA GLN A 90 -7.94 -28.83 -2.62
C GLN A 90 -8.48 -29.26 -1.25
N ILE A 91 -9.41 -28.49 -0.65
CA ILE A 91 -10.03 -28.86 0.63
C ILE A 91 -10.85 -30.14 0.50
N LYS A 92 -11.57 -30.34 -0.61
CA LYS A 92 -12.33 -31.57 -0.85
C LYS A 92 -11.43 -32.81 -0.80
N ASN A 93 -10.20 -32.71 -1.31
CA ASN A 93 -9.25 -33.81 -1.34
C ASN A 93 -8.53 -34.00 0.01
N SER A 94 -8.10 -32.92 0.64
CA SER A 94 -7.30 -32.98 1.88
C SER A 94 -8.14 -33.07 3.16
N TYR A 95 -9.34 -32.47 3.19
CA TYR A 95 -10.25 -32.41 4.34
C TYR A 95 -11.70 -32.71 3.94
N PRO A 96 -12.04 -33.95 3.52
CA PRO A 96 -13.36 -34.28 2.96
C PRO A 96 -14.53 -33.97 3.91
N ASN A 97 -14.35 -34.17 5.22
CA ASN A 97 -15.39 -33.91 6.22
C ASN A 97 -15.63 -32.41 6.45
N LEU A 98 -14.57 -31.60 6.46
CA LEU A 98 -14.68 -30.14 6.51
C LEU A 98 -15.38 -29.62 5.25
N PHE A 99 -15.06 -30.22 4.09
CA PHE A 99 -15.68 -29.86 2.83
C PHE A 99 -17.19 -30.10 2.83
N SER A 100 -17.61 -31.32 3.20
CA SER A 100 -19.03 -31.71 3.18
C SER A 100 -19.86 -30.96 4.21
N LYS A 101 -19.29 -30.65 5.38
CA LYS A 101 -20.03 -30.01 6.48
C LYS A 101 -20.10 -28.49 6.35
N VAL A 102 -19.03 -27.83 5.88
CA VAL A 102 -18.90 -26.37 5.95
C VAL A 102 -18.66 -25.74 4.58
N VAL A 103 -17.65 -26.21 3.84
CA VAL A 103 -17.20 -25.53 2.61
C VAL A 103 -18.25 -25.58 1.51
N ILE A 104 -19.05 -26.65 1.43
CA ILE A 104 -20.12 -26.74 0.43
C ILE A 104 -21.17 -25.63 0.59
N GLU A 105 -21.47 -25.22 1.83
CA GLU A 105 -22.41 -24.13 2.10
C GLU A 105 -21.79 -22.77 1.76
N ILE A 106 -20.48 -22.61 1.99
CA ILE A 106 -19.74 -21.43 1.50
C ILE A 106 -19.83 -21.37 -0.02
N ALA A 107 -19.58 -22.47 -0.74
CA ALA A 107 -19.61 -22.49 -2.21
C ALA A 107 -21.01 -22.16 -2.76
N LYS A 108 -22.08 -22.69 -2.15
CA LYS A 108 -23.46 -22.38 -2.53
C LYS A 108 -23.78 -20.90 -2.31
N SER A 109 -23.49 -20.38 -1.12
CA SER A 109 -23.75 -18.96 -0.81
C SER A 109 -22.91 -18.00 -1.64
N PHE A 110 -21.65 -18.34 -1.91
CA PHE A 110 -20.80 -17.58 -2.83
C PHE A 110 -21.39 -17.53 -4.24
N ARG A 111 -21.84 -18.68 -4.77
CA ARG A 111 -22.52 -18.76 -6.07
C ARG A 111 -23.76 -17.88 -6.12
N GLN A 112 -24.59 -17.90 -5.07
CA GLN A 112 -25.78 -17.06 -4.98
C GLN A 112 -25.43 -15.56 -5.05
N VAL A 113 -24.35 -15.13 -4.40
CA VAL A 113 -23.92 -13.72 -4.46
C VAL A 113 -23.47 -13.32 -5.87
N ILE A 114 -22.69 -14.15 -6.55
CA ILE A 114 -22.16 -13.81 -7.89
C ILE A 114 -23.20 -13.94 -9.02
N GLU A 115 -24.30 -14.65 -8.80
CA GLU A 115 -25.42 -14.73 -9.76
C GLU A 115 -26.33 -13.49 -9.69
N VAL A 116 -26.20 -12.68 -8.64
CA VAL A 116 -26.98 -11.46 -8.45
C VAL A 116 -26.38 -10.30 -9.26
N SER A 117 -27.21 -9.72 -10.13
CA SER A 117 -26.83 -8.64 -11.05
C SER A 117 -27.08 -7.23 -10.50
N ASN A 118 -27.56 -7.10 -9.27
CA ASN A 118 -27.69 -5.80 -8.60
C ASN A 118 -26.75 -5.71 -7.38
N ASN A 119 -26.71 -4.53 -6.78
CA ASN A 119 -25.99 -4.27 -5.54
C ASN A 119 -26.95 -3.54 -4.59
N ASN A 120 -27.28 -4.17 -3.46
CA ASN A 120 -28.28 -3.63 -2.54
C ASN A 120 -27.87 -2.28 -1.96
N LEU A 121 -26.57 -2.04 -1.76
CA LEU A 121 -26.03 -0.79 -1.24
C LEU A 121 -26.14 0.34 -2.27
N LEU A 122 -25.82 0.07 -3.54
CA LEU A 122 -26.04 1.01 -4.64
C LEU A 122 -27.54 1.37 -4.77
N ASP A 123 -28.40 0.35 -4.80
CA ASP A 123 -29.85 0.54 -4.94
C ASP A 123 -30.42 1.38 -3.80
N TYR A 124 -29.99 1.10 -2.57
CA TYR A 124 -30.40 1.84 -1.37
C TYR A 124 -29.89 3.29 -1.42
N LEU A 125 -28.61 3.49 -1.75
CA LEU A 125 -27.98 4.80 -1.87
C LEU A 125 -28.72 5.70 -2.87
N CYS A 126 -28.98 5.19 -4.08
CA CYS A 126 -29.70 5.92 -5.11
C CYS A 126 -31.13 6.25 -4.68
N LYS A 127 -31.84 5.31 -4.04
CA LYS A 127 -33.19 5.55 -3.48
C LYS A 127 -33.17 6.63 -2.40
N LEU A 128 -32.20 6.60 -1.50
CA LEU A 128 -32.07 7.57 -0.41
C LEU A 128 -31.85 8.99 -0.95
N ILE A 129 -30.89 9.16 -1.87
CA ILE A 129 -30.60 10.46 -2.47
C ILE A 129 -31.80 10.97 -3.28
N ASN A 130 -32.42 10.12 -4.10
CA ASN A 130 -33.55 10.51 -4.95
C ASN A 130 -34.79 10.94 -4.15
N ARG A 131 -35.01 10.37 -2.96
CA ARG A 131 -36.08 10.76 -2.04
C ARG A 131 -35.90 12.18 -1.50
N LYS A 132 -34.66 12.61 -1.29
CA LYS A 132 -34.31 13.96 -0.80
C LYS A 132 -34.01 14.95 -1.94
N ALA A 133 -34.08 14.50 -3.20
CA ALA A 133 -33.58 15.25 -4.34
C ALA A 133 -34.39 16.52 -4.62
N GLN A 134 -33.70 17.66 -4.56
CA GLN A 134 -34.20 18.98 -4.90
C GLN A 134 -33.12 19.77 -5.66
N VAL A 135 -33.52 20.76 -6.45
CA VAL A 135 -32.57 21.59 -7.22
C VAL A 135 -31.63 22.31 -6.25
N GLY A 136 -30.32 22.24 -6.52
CA GLY A 136 -29.30 22.88 -5.69
C GLY A 136 -28.83 22.06 -4.48
N LEU A 137 -29.38 20.86 -4.24
CA LEU A 137 -28.89 19.96 -3.19
C LEU A 137 -27.43 19.58 -3.44
N ARG A 138 -26.55 19.87 -2.48
CA ARG A 138 -25.14 19.48 -2.52
C ARG A 138 -24.93 18.20 -1.73
N VAL A 139 -24.57 17.12 -2.43
CA VAL A 139 -24.33 15.81 -1.83
C VAL A 139 -22.86 15.45 -1.93
N ALA A 140 -22.28 14.97 -0.83
CA ALA A 140 -20.97 14.33 -0.79
C ALA A 140 -21.13 12.84 -0.51
N ILE A 141 -20.47 11.99 -1.30
CA ILE A 141 -20.36 10.55 -1.05
C ILE A 141 -18.91 10.25 -0.65
N ILE A 142 -18.74 9.61 0.51
CA ILE A 142 -17.44 9.33 1.12
C ILE A 142 -17.25 7.83 1.23
N THR A 143 -16.17 7.35 0.64
CA THR A 143 -15.74 5.95 0.66
C THR A 143 -14.30 5.86 1.19
N LYS A 144 -13.88 4.68 1.63
CA LYS A 144 -12.48 4.47 2.07
C LYS A 144 -11.52 4.44 0.88
N ARG A 145 -11.88 3.69 -0.18
CA ARG A 145 -11.21 3.72 -1.48
C ARG A 145 -11.82 4.74 -2.42
N ALA A 146 -11.07 5.19 -3.42
CA ALA A 146 -11.66 6.03 -4.47
C ALA A 146 -12.71 5.26 -5.27
N ILE A 147 -13.82 5.93 -5.56
CA ILE A 147 -14.89 5.42 -6.43
C ILE A 147 -14.39 5.42 -7.87
N SER A 148 -14.50 4.27 -8.54
CA SER A 148 -14.06 4.10 -9.92
C SER A 148 -14.93 4.89 -10.90
N VAL A 149 -14.46 5.05 -12.15
CA VAL A 149 -15.25 5.75 -13.18
C VAL A 149 -16.55 4.99 -13.45
N GLU A 150 -16.50 3.67 -13.48
CA GLU A 150 -17.65 2.78 -13.67
C GLU A 150 -18.67 2.95 -12.55
N GLU A 151 -18.22 2.96 -11.30
CA GLU A 151 -19.11 3.20 -10.15
C GLU A 151 -19.73 4.60 -10.18
N ARG A 152 -18.96 5.63 -10.55
CA ARG A 152 -19.51 7.00 -10.72
C ARG A 152 -20.60 7.01 -11.79
N VAL A 153 -20.42 6.30 -12.91
CA VAL A 153 -21.43 6.20 -13.97
C VAL A 153 -22.68 5.46 -13.46
N LEU A 154 -22.52 4.34 -12.77
CA LEU A 154 -23.64 3.59 -12.19
C LEU A 154 -24.46 4.43 -11.20
N ILE A 155 -23.78 5.14 -10.29
CA ILE A 155 -24.43 6.05 -9.33
C ILE A 155 -25.18 7.15 -10.09
N ASN A 156 -24.53 7.84 -11.02
CA ASN A 156 -25.16 8.94 -11.76
C ASN A 156 -26.36 8.49 -12.60
N ASN A 157 -26.30 7.31 -13.20
CA ASN A 157 -27.42 6.72 -13.94
C ASN A 157 -28.62 6.40 -13.03
N GLY A 158 -28.36 6.04 -11.77
CA GLY A 158 -29.39 5.77 -10.76
C GLY A 158 -29.99 7.03 -10.12
N LEU A 159 -29.45 8.22 -10.41
CA LEU A 159 -29.84 9.49 -9.77
C LEU A 159 -30.58 10.43 -10.75
N LYS A 160 -31.37 11.36 -10.18
CA LYS A 160 -31.98 12.43 -10.97
C LYS A 160 -30.90 13.34 -11.61
N SER A 161 -31.02 13.62 -12.90
CA SER A 161 -30.00 14.28 -13.73
C SER A 161 -29.56 15.68 -13.29
N PHE A 162 -30.38 16.40 -12.51
CA PHE A 162 -30.06 17.74 -12.02
C PHE A 162 -29.19 17.74 -10.74
N LEU A 163 -28.96 16.58 -10.12
CA LEU A 163 -28.18 16.48 -8.89
C LEU A 163 -26.69 16.61 -9.18
N LYS A 164 -26.00 17.36 -8.32
CA LYS A 164 -24.54 17.47 -8.35
C LYS A 164 -23.95 16.72 -7.17
N ILE A 165 -23.29 15.61 -7.47
CA ILE A 165 -22.65 14.74 -6.48
C ILE A 165 -21.14 15.01 -6.48
N SER A 166 -20.58 15.18 -5.29
CA SER A 166 -19.12 15.21 -5.08
C SER A 166 -18.68 13.90 -4.46
N TYR A 167 -17.64 13.29 -5.01
CA TYR A 167 -17.10 12.02 -4.54
C TYR A 167 -15.78 12.25 -3.83
N PHE A 168 -15.61 11.62 -2.67
CA PHE A 168 -14.42 11.78 -1.85
C PHE A 168 -13.97 10.44 -1.29
N THR A 169 -12.65 10.26 -1.18
CA THR A 169 -12.09 9.39 -0.15
C THR A 169 -12.17 10.05 1.22
N GLU A 170 -12.17 9.27 2.30
CA GLU A 170 -12.18 9.78 3.69
C GLU A 170 -11.18 10.92 3.92
N ASN A 171 -9.98 10.78 3.35
CA ASN A 171 -8.91 11.74 3.57
C ASN A 171 -9.02 12.97 2.67
N SER A 172 -9.48 12.80 1.42
CA SER A 172 -9.77 13.95 0.56
C SER A 172 -10.88 14.82 1.18
N PHE A 173 -11.89 14.18 1.76
CA PHE A 173 -12.98 14.85 2.47
C PHE A 173 -12.50 15.56 3.73
N ARG A 174 -11.57 14.96 4.49
CA ARG A 174 -10.94 15.59 5.65
C ARG A 174 -10.25 16.90 5.30
N LYS A 175 -9.55 16.97 4.16
CA LYS A 175 -8.78 18.15 3.72
C LYS A 175 -9.63 19.21 3.00
N ASP A 176 -10.76 18.81 2.42
CA ASP A 176 -11.65 19.73 1.70
C ASP A 176 -12.30 20.75 2.65
N ILE A 177 -12.59 21.96 2.18
CA ILE A 177 -13.17 23.03 3.01
C ILE A 177 -14.66 23.24 2.75
N LYS A 178 -15.26 22.53 1.78
CA LYS A 178 -16.65 22.73 1.39
C LYS A 178 -17.56 22.08 2.42
N VAL A 179 -18.72 22.71 2.59
CA VAL A 179 -19.85 22.18 3.35
C VAL A 179 -20.94 21.69 2.40
N PHE A 180 -21.66 20.67 2.82
CA PHE A 180 -22.66 19.97 2.03
C PHE A 180 -24.01 19.95 2.77
N ASP A 181 -25.09 19.73 2.02
CA ASP A 181 -26.41 19.53 2.61
C ASP A 181 -26.54 18.10 3.13
N GLU A 182 -26.07 17.13 2.33
CA GLU A 182 -26.07 15.71 2.66
C GLU A 182 -24.66 15.12 2.47
N VAL A 183 -24.16 14.44 3.50
CA VAL A 183 -22.87 13.75 3.52
C VAL A 183 -23.14 12.28 3.80
N LEU A 184 -22.77 11.40 2.87
CA LEU A 184 -23.08 9.98 2.92
C LEU A 184 -21.78 9.18 3.00
N TYR A 185 -21.52 8.59 4.17
CA TYR A 185 -20.42 7.65 4.36
C TYR A 185 -20.88 6.23 3.99
N ILE A 186 -20.14 5.60 3.08
CA ILE A 186 -20.38 4.21 2.66
C ILE A 186 -19.51 3.30 3.52
N GLY A 187 -20.08 2.83 4.62
CA GLY A 187 -19.42 2.09 5.70
C GLY A 187 -19.89 2.55 7.06
N ASN A 188 -19.60 1.76 8.10
CA ASN A 188 -19.85 2.16 9.48
C ASN A 188 -18.72 3.06 10.00
N PRO A 189 -18.92 3.84 11.09
CA PRO A 189 -17.89 4.72 11.63
C PRO A 189 -16.56 4.01 11.93
N SER A 190 -16.60 2.79 12.48
CA SER A 190 -15.40 2.01 12.79
C SER A 190 -14.54 1.71 11.56
N TYR A 191 -15.14 1.54 10.38
CA TYR A 191 -14.43 1.27 9.13
C TYR A 191 -13.49 2.42 8.71
N PHE A 192 -13.87 3.66 9.05
CA PHE A 192 -13.12 4.89 8.76
C PHE A 192 -12.25 5.37 9.97
N GLY A 193 -12.34 4.68 11.10
CA GLY A 193 -11.57 4.98 12.31
C GLY A 193 -11.94 6.30 13.01
N GLU A 194 -11.03 6.81 13.85
CA GLU A 194 -11.30 7.96 14.71
C GLU A 194 -11.50 9.29 13.95
N TYR A 195 -11.06 9.40 12.70
CA TYR A 195 -11.12 10.65 11.93
C TYR A 195 -12.55 11.12 11.61
N VAL A 196 -13.50 10.19 11.47
CA VAL A 196 -14.91 10.53 11.22
C VAL A 196 -15.54 11.33 12.36
N ARG A 197 -14.98 11.21 13.58
CA ARG A 197 -15.41 11.99 14.74
C ARG A 197 -15.06 13.48 14.64
N ASN A 198 -14.27 13.88 13.65
CA ASN A 198 -13.81 15.25 13.47
C ASN A 198 -14.28 15.88 12.14
N THR A 199 -15.14 15.21 11.36
CA THR A 199 -15.45 15.60 9.97
C THR A 199 -16.96 15.70 9.69
N PHE A 200 -17.65 16.58 10.42
CA PHE A 200 -19.09 16.81 10.28
C PHE A 200 -19.40 18.01 9.37
N LYS A 201 -19.00 17.94 8.09
CA LYS A 201 -19.14 19.03 7.12
C LYS A 201 -20.50 19.04 6.39
N GLY A 202 -21.50 18.37 6.95
CA GLY A 202 -22.83 18.21 6.37
C GLY A 202 -23.93 18.66 7.35
N ARG A 203 -25.03 19.22 6.83
CA ARG A 203 -26.25 19.42 7.65
C ARG A 203 -26.80 18.07 8.11
N THR A 204 -26.80 17.09 7.22
CA THR A 204 -27.04 15.69 7.52
C THR A 204 -25.80 14.86 7.18
N VAL A 205 -25.34 14.03 8.11
CA VAL A 205 -24.25 13.08 7.91
C VAL A 205 -24.81 11.68 8.16
N THR A 206 -24.89 10.84 7.13
CA THR A 206 -25.45 9.49 7.24
C THR A 206 -24.37 8.45 7.00
N PHE A 207 -24.22 7.50 7.94
CA PHE A 207 -23.40 6.31 7.76
C PHE A 207 -24.29 5.18 7.27
N ILE A 208 -23.96 4.62 6.10
CA ILE A 208 -24.71 3.55 5.47
C ILE A 208 -23.84 2.30 5.45
N SER A 209 -24.24 1.25 6.15
CA SER A 209 -23.54 -0.04 6.16
C SER A 209 -24.50 -1.20 5.95
N TYR A 210 -23.99 -2.36 5.59
CA TYR A 210 -24.79 -3.58 5.65
C TYR A 210 -25.18 -3.91 7.10
N ASN A 211 -26.34 -4.55 7.26
CA ASN A 211 -26.88 -5.00 8.54
C ASN A 211 -26.03 -6.08 9.26
N ILE A 212 -24.94 -6.51 8.63
CA ILE A 212 -23.93 -7.45 9.16
C ILE A 212 -23.00 -6.74 10.14
N PHE A 213 -22.86 -5.41 10.02
CA PHE A 213 -21.96 -4.59 10.82
C PHE A 213 -22.75 -3.74 11.81
N THR A 214 -22.18 -3.50 13.00
CA THR A 214 -22.73 -2.50 13.92
C THR A 214 -22.43 -1.11 13.37
N ASN A 215 -23.43 -0.24 13.34
CA ASN A 215 -23.36 1.11 12.82
C ASN A 215 -23.73 2.11 13.92
N SER A 216 -22.73 2.53 14.68
CA SER A 216 -22.91 3.48 15.76
C SER A 216 -21.67 4.33 15.95
N LEU A 217 -21.88 5.56 16.42
CA LEU A 217 -20.81 6.47 16.81
C LEU A 217 -21.14 7.01 18.19
N LYS A 218 -20.29 6.71 19.17
CA LYS A 218 -20.40 7.29 20.50
C LYS A 218 -19.62 8.61 20.53
N PRO A 219 -20.23 9.75 20.90
CA PRO A 219 -19.47 10.97 21.13
C PRO A 219 -18.48 10.74 22.27
N LYS A 220 -17.30 11.35 22.18
CA LYS A 220 -16.33 11.31 23.29
C LYS A 220 -16.83 12.21 24.41
N LYS A 221 -16.67 11.80 25.68
CA LYS A 221 -17.15 12.62 26.81
C LYS A 221 -16.21 13.82 27.01
N VAL A 222 -16.80 14.96 27.39
CA VAL A 222 -16.12 16.25 27.60
C VAL A 222 -14.91 16.16 28.54
N PHE A 223 -14.95 15.28 29.54
CA PHE A 223 -13.90 15.13 30.55
C PHE A 223 -12.86 14.04 30.23
N GLU A 224 -13.06 13.24 29.18
CA GLU A 224 -12.11 12.18 28.78
C GLU A 224 -10.94 12.74 27.95
N GLU A 225 -11.03 13.97 27.43
CA GLU A 225 -10.04 14.60 26.52
C GLU A 225 -9.64 16.03 26.92
N ILE A 226 -9.60 16.37 28.22
CA ILE A 226 -8.91 17.60 28.62
C ILE A 226 -7.43 17.35 28.36
N ASP A 227 -6.85 18.06 27.40
CA ASP A 227 -5.42 17.95 27.13
C ASP A 227 -4.60 18.48 28.31
N LYS A 228 -3.29 18.23 28.31
CA LYS A 228 -2.39 18.71 29.39
C LYS A 228 -2.38 20.25 29.54
N GLN A 229 -2.99 20.98 28.60
CA GLN A 229 -3.07 22.44 28.55
C GLN A 229 -4.47 22.96 28.90
N GLY A 230 -5.44 22.09 29.21
CA GLY A 230 -6.80 22.48 29.57
C GLY A 230 -7.74 22.73 28.40
N ALA A 231 -7.36 22.40 27.16
CA ALA A 231 -8.21 22.58 25.98
C ALA A 231 -9.22 21.43 25.86
N TYR A 232 -10.47 21.75 25.47
CA TYR A 232 -11.54 20.79 25.22
C TYR A 232 -12.11 20.96 23.82
N SER A 233 -12.47 19.85 23.17
CA SER A 233 -13.03 19.85 21.82
C SER A 233 -14.49 20.33 21.82
N THR A 234 -14.79 21.36 21.02
CA THR A 234 -16.16 21.87 20.81
C THR A 234 -16.85 21.28 19.59
N ILE A 235 -16.21 20.33 18.88
CA ILE A 235 -16.71 19.76 17.62
C ILE A 235 -18.12 19.18 17.79
N PHE A 236 -18.41 18.56 18.93
CA PHE A 236 -19.71 17.92 19.20
C PHE A 236 -20.81 18.87 19.66
N LYS A 237 -20.52 20.15 19.92
CA LYS A 237 -21.47 21.08 20.57
C LYS A 237 -22.77 21.27 19.78
N ASN A 238 -22.68 21.25 18.45
CA ASN A 238 -23.82 21.48 17.54
C ASN A 238 -24.22 20.21 16.78
N ILE A 239 -23.87 19.03 17.31
CA ILE A 239 -24.12 17.75 16.65
C ILE A 239 -25.20 16.97 17.39
N ILE A 240 -26.22 16.55 16.65
CA ILE A 240 -27.24 15.63 17.16
C ILE A 240 -26.97 14.25 16.57
N PHE A 241 -26.77 13.27 17.44
CA PHE A 241 -26.64 11.87 17.05
C PHE A 241 -28.01 11.20 17.08
N GLY A 242 -28.37 10.53 15.99
CA GLY A 242 -29.44 9.54 15.98
C GLY A 242 -29.04 8.28 16.76
N GLU A 243 -29.99 7.36 16.91
CA GLU A 243 -29.74 6.09 17.58
C GLU A 243 -28.83 5.20 16.72
N GLY A 244 -27.76 4.68 17.31
CA GLY A 244 -26.91 3.69 16.68
C GLY A 244 -27.67 2.39 16.43
N ILE A 245 -27.31 1.70 15.35
CA ILE A 245 -27.95 0.44 14.96
C ILE A 245 -26.97 -0.72 15.19
N GLU A 246 -27.35 -1.67 16.03
CA GLU A 246 -26.57 -2.89 16.20
C GLU A 246 -26.73 -3.84 15.01
N ARG A 247 -25.70 -4.65 14.76
CA ARG A 247 -25.75 -5.70 13.72
C ARG A 247 -26.89 -6.68 14.01
N LYS A 248 -27.49 -7.21 12.94
CA LYS A 248 -28.58 -8.20 13.03
C LYS A 248 -28.09 -9.64 13.18
N SER A 249 -26.78 -9.86 13.13
CA SER A 249 -26.19 -11.21 13.15
C SER A 249 -25.00 -11.30 14.09
N ASP A 250 -24.71 -12.50 14.57
CA ASP A 250 -23.55 -12.77 15.43
C ASP A 250 -22.21 -12.83 14.67
N VAL A 251 -22.20 -12.45 13.39
CA VAL A 251 -21.03 -12.51 12.51
C VAL A 251 -19.97 -11.50 12.98
N ARG A 252 -18.72 -11.95 13.16
CA ARG A 252 -17.57 -11.15 13.64
C ARG A 252 -16.43 -11.19 12.63
N LEU A 253 -16.70 -10.67 11.44
CA LEU A 253 -15.68 -10.45 10.42
C LEU A 253 -15.08 -9.04 10.57
N GLU A 254 -13.76 -8.96 10.73
CA GLU A 254 -13.01 -7.70 10.82
C GLU A 254 -11.96 -7.63 9.71
N GLU A 255 -11.84 -6.46 9.08
CA GLU A 255 -10.92 -6.22 7.96
C GLU A 255 -9.45 -6.06 8.42
N ALA A 256 -9.23 -5.50 9.62
CA ALA A 256 -7.90 -5.18 10.16
C ALA A 256 -6.99 -6.39 10.37
N GLU A 257 -7.55 -7.60 10.52
CA GLU A 257 -6.77 -8.84 10.67
C GLU A 257 -5.91 -9.15 9.42
N LEU A 258 -6.35 -8.76 8.22
CA LEU A 258 -5.70 -9.18 6.96
C LEU A 258 -4.33 -8.53 6.75
N LEU A 259 -4.21 -7.24 7.09
CA LEU A 259 -3.01 -6.43 6.87
C LEU A 259 -1.85 -6.87 7.80
N ASN A 260 -2.17 -7.09 9.07
CA ASN A 260 -1.20 -7.57 10.06
C ASN A 260 -0.70 -8.98 9.75
N VAL A 261 -1.58 -9.86 9.24
CA VAL A 261 -1.22 -11.23 8.84
C VAL A 261 -0.25 -11.22 7.66
N ALA A 262 -0.50 -10.41 6.62
CA ALA A 262 0.37 -10.33 5.45
C ALA A 262 1.78 -9.85 5.79
N VAL A 263 1.89 -8.81 6.63
CA VAL A 263 3.16 -8.29 7.15
C VAL A 263 3.88 -9.34 7.98
N SER A 264 3.18 -9.96 8.94
CA SER A 264 3.77 -10.97 9.83
C SER A 264 4.33 -12.14 9.04
N ARG A 265 3.57 -12.66 8.07
CA ARG A 265 4.01 -13.72 7.16
C ARG A 265 5.29 -13.34 6.40
N PHE A 266 5.33 -12.14 5.81
CA PHE A 266 6.51 -11.70 5.08
C PHE A 266 7.74 -11.58 5.99
N VAL A 267 7.57 -11.00 7.19
CA VAL A 267 8.66 -10.87 8.18
C VAL A 267 9.16 -12.25 8.60
N GLU A 268 8.29 -13.24 8.81
CA GLU A 268 8.68 -14.62 9.13
C GLU A 268 9.44 -15.31 7.98
N GLU A 269 8.98 -15.16 6.73
CA GLU A 269 9.70 -15.66 5.57
C GLU A 269 11.11 -15.06 5.46
N GLN A 270 11.25 -13.76 5.76
CA GLN A 270 12.56 -13.10 5.80
C GLN A 270 13.42 -13.66 6.92
N LYS A 271 12.89 -13.85 8.13
CA LYS A 271 13.63 -14.47 9.25
C LYS A 271 14.16 -15.86 8.88
N LYS A 272 13.35 -16.70 8.23
CA LYS A 272 13.77 -18.03 7.75
C LYS A 272 14.91 -17.95 6.71
N LYS A 273 14.89 -16.95 5.82
CA LYS A 273 15.93 -16.74 4.79
C LYS A 273 17.20 -16.08 5.33
N ILE A 274 17.08 -15.16 6.29
CA ILE A 274 18.17 -14.39 6.88
C ILE A 274 18.93 -15.20 7.94
N GLY A 275 18.28 -16.15 8.63
CA GLY A 275 18.92 -17.06 9.59
C GLY A 275 20.12 -17.85 9.02
N VAL A 276 20.25 -17.91 7.70
CA VAL A 276 21.39 -18.54 7.00
C VAL A 276 22.50 -17.55 6.61
N ASN A 277 22.23 -16.23 6.56
CA ASN A 277 23.17 -15.16 6.17
C ASN A 277 22.85 -13.82 6.89
N SER A 278 23.09 -13.73 8.20
CA SER A 278 22.70 -12.57 9.04
C SER A 278 23.52 -11.30 8.82
N GLN A 279 24.67 -11.37 8.15
CA GLN A 279 25.60 -10.23 8.03
C GLN A 279 25.16 -9.13 7.06
N ASP A 280 24.19 -9.40 6.17
CA ASP A 280 23.77 -8.45 5.13
C ASP A 280 22.36 -7.89 5.37
N ALA A 281 21.75 -8.12 6.53
CA ALA A 281 20.41 -7.61 6.84
C ALA A 281 20.46 -6.13 7.25
N VAL A 282 19.45 -5.37 6.84
CA VAL A 282 19.32 -3.93 7.14
C VAL A 282 18.14 -3.71 8.07
N GLU A 283 18.32 -2.83 9.05
CA GLU A 283 17.24 -2.39 9.93
C GLU A 283 16.26 -1.49 9.16
N ALA A 284 15.02 -1.96 9.05
CA ALA A 284 13.96 -1.26 8.35
C ALA A 284 12.68 -1.21 9.17
N SER A 285 11.90 -0.18 8.90
CA SER A 285 10.55 0.04 9.44
C SER A 285 9.52 -0.07 8.32
N ILE A 286 8.27 -0.29 8.68
CA ILE A 286 7.20 -0.55 7.70
C ILE A 286 6.46 0.75 7.41
N ILE A 287 6.28 1.04 6.13
CA ILE A 287 5.43 2.12 5.65
C ILE A 287 4.22 1.50 4.95
N TYR A 288 3.02 1.85 5.41
CA TYR A 288 1.76 1.44 4.79
C TYR A 288 1.30 2.51 3.82
N LEU A 289 0.89 2.08 2.63
CA LEU A 289 0.57 2.93 1.49
C LEU A 289 -0.92 2.86 1.16
N GLU A 290 -1.43 3.92 0.52
CA GLU A 290 -2.84 4.09 0.19
C GLU A 290 -3.42 2.91 -0.61
N ASN A 291 -2.66 2.34 -1.55
CA ASN A 291 -3.14 1.32 -2.47
C ASN A 291 -3.11 -0.10 -1.88
N GLU A 292 -3.35 -0.25 -0.57
CA GLU A 292 -3.28 -1.53 0.16
C GLU A 292 -1.94 -2.25 -0.04
N ARG A 293 -0.85 -1.48 0.06
CA ARG A 293 0.53 -1.99 -0.04
C ARG A 293 1.33 -1.58 1.17
N PHE A 294 2.42 -2.29 1.39
CA PHE A 294 3.43 -1.89 2.35
C PHE A 294 4.82 -2.01 1.75
N LEU A 295 5.78 -1.26 2.30
CA LEU A 295 7.18 -1.40 1.97
C LEU A 295 8.05 -1.27 3.21
N PHE A 296 9.28 -1.76 3.09
CA PHE A 296 10.31 -1.61 4.12
C PHE A 296 11.23 -0.45 3.78
N ALA A 297 11.32 0.51 4.69
CA ALA A 297 12.19 1.67 4.57
C ALA A 297 13.34 1.57 5.57
N ALA A 298 14.58 1.64 5.08
CA ALA A 298 15.75 1.63 5.95
C ALA A 298 15.82 2.93 6.77
N ARG A 299 16.07 2.81 8.08
CA ARG A 299 15.98 3.96 9.02
C ARG A 299 17.02 5.04 8.80
N ASP A 300 18.15 4.69 8.19
CA ASP A 300 19.25 5.58 7.83
C ASP A 300 19.16 6.11 6.39
N SER A 301 18.16 5.67 5.63
CA SER A 301 18.02 6.04 4.22
C SER A 301 17.35 7.39 4.01
N LYS A 302 17.64 7.97 2.84
CA LYS A 302 16.90 9.11 2.30
C LYS A 302 15.84 8.60 1.33
N ILE A 303 14.62 9.06 1.51
CA ILE A 303 13.44 8.60 0.77
C ILE A 303 12.94 9.75 -0.11
N ARG A 304 12.59 9.43 -1.35
CA ARG A 304 12.03 10.40 -2.30
C ARG A 304 10.57 10.66 -1.96
N MET A 305 10.26 11.91 -1.66
CA MET A 305 8.94 12.40 -1.30
C MET A 305 8.46 13.39 -2.35
N PHE A 306 7.19 13.30 -2.72
CA PHE A 306 6.49 14.27 -3.55
C PHE A 306 5.82 15.32 -2.66
N SER A 307 6.22 16.58 -2.82
CA SER A 307 5.77 17.73 -2.06
C SER A 307 4.90 18.62 -2.95
N PRO A 308 3.58 18.41 -3.00
CA PRO A 308 2.66 19.09 -3.93
C PRO A 308 2.60 20.61 -3.77
N ASN A 309 2.95 21.12 -2.59
CA ASN A 309 2.79 22.53 -2.22
C ASN A 309 4.01 23.40 -2.59
N GLU A 310 5.06 22.84 -3.16
CA GLU A 310 6.29 23.56 -3.47
C GLU A 310 6.51 23.72 -4.97
N GLN A 311 6.27 24.94 -5.46
CA GLN A 311 6.26 25.27 -6.90
C GLN A 311 7.57 24.93 -7.64
N ASN A 312 8.72 24.90 -6.95
CA ASN A 312 10.03 24.69 -7.59
C ASN A 312 10.70 23.36 -7.24
N HIS A 313 10.21 22.61 -6.24
CA HIS A 313 10.84 21.37 -5.74
C HIS A 313 9.78 20.34 -5.29
N LEU A 314 8.95 19.92 -6.25
CA LEU A 314 7.92 18.89 -6.07
C LEU A 314 8.50 17.53 -5.62
N ILE A 315 9.78 17.22 -5.84
CA ILE A 315 10.42 16.00 -5.32
C ILE A 315 11.57 16.38 -4.39
N LYS A 316 11.53 15.84 -3.17
CA LYS A 316 12.55 16.00 -2.14
C LYS A 316 13.09 14.67 -1.65
N GLN A 317 14.28 14.71 -1.06
CA GLN A 317 14.84 13.58 -0.33
C GLN A 317 14.80 13.89 1.17
N LEU A 318 13.90 13.23 1.90
CA LEU A 318 13.79 13.35 3.35
C LEU A 318 14.46 12.15 4.02
N LYS A 319 15.00 12.33 5.24
CA LYS A 319 15.43 11.18 6.04
C LYS A 319 14.19 10.45 6.54
N PHE A 320 14.27 9.14 6.76
CA PHE A 320 13.14 8.35 7.26
C PHE A 320 12.43 8.97 8.49
N LYS A 321 13.20 9.53 9.43
CA LYS A 321 12.67 10.20 10.64
C LYS A 321 11.87 11.49 10.40
N ASP A 322 12.02 12.09 9.23
CA ASP A 322 11.40 13.37 8.85
C ASP A 322 10.18 13.15 7.93
N ILE A 323 9.75 11.89 7.77
CA ILE A 323 8.60 11.50 6.96
C ILE A 323 7.39 11.37 7.87
N GLU A 324 6.27 11.92 7.44
CA GLU A 324 5.03 11.90 8.20
C GLU A 324 3.91 11.14 7.46
N VAL A 325 2.88 10.78 8.23
CA VAL A 325 1.61 10.32 7.65
C VAL A 325 1.04 11.44 6.78
N ASP A 326 0.33 11.07 5.71
CA ASP A 326 -0.16 11.97 4.66
C ASP A 326 0.89 12.50 3.66
N ASP A 327 2.19 12.24 3.86
CA ASP A 327 3.19 12.53 2.83
C ASP A 327 3.07 11.57 1.63
N TYR A 328 3.53 12.01 0.46
CA TYR A 328 3.54 11.21 -0.76
C TYR A 328 4.92 10.65 -1.04
N ILE A 329 5.08 9.33 -1.04
CA ILE A 329 6.32 8.64 -1.38
C ILE A 329 6.40 8.37 -2.88
N VAL A 330 7.58 8.56 -3.48
CA VAL A 330 7.83 8.26 -4.89
C VAL A 330 8.55 6.91 -4.99
N ILE A 331 7.84 5.93 -5.53
CA ILE A 331 8.27 4.54 -5.67
C ILE A 331 8.51 4.23 -7.15
N ARG A 332 9.51 3.41 -7.42
CA ARG A 332 9.82 2.90 -8.76
C ARG A 332 9.27 1.49 -8.90
N ASN A 333 8.58 1.20 -10.00
CA ASN A 333 7.93 -0.10 -10.19
C ASN A 333 8.87 -1.21 -10.70
N GLU A 334 9.92 -0.87 -11.45
CA GLU A 334 10.86 -1.84 -12.01
C GLU A 334 12.18 -1.92 -11.23
N ARG A 335 12.87 -3.08 -11.30
CA ARG A 335 14.14 -3.37 -10.60
C ARG A 335 15.33 -2.54 -11.12
N ASP A 336 15.33 -1.29 -10.68
CA ASP A 336 16.35 -0.36 -10.17
C ASP A 336 17.86 -0.37 -10.55
N THR A 337 18.49 -1.37 -11.17
CA THR A 337 19.96 -1.25 -11.45
C THR A 337 20.31 -0.90 -12.88
N LYS A 338 19.52 -1.32 -13.85
CA LYS A 338 19.76 -0.99 -15.26
C LYS A 338 19.52 0.48 -15.56
N LEU A 339 18.43 1.06 -15.08
CA LEU A 339 18.11 2.47 -15.37
C LEU A 339 19.18 3.44 -14.85
N ILE A 340 19.65 3.27 -13.62
CA ILE A 340 20.70 4.15 -13.07
C ILE A 340 21.98 4.00 -13.88
N ALA A 341 22.32 2.77 -14.29
CA ALA A 341 23.46 2.53 -15.16
C ALA A 341 23.29 3.14 -16.56
N GLU A 342 22.14 2.97 -17.20
CA GLU A 342 21.80 3.54 -18.51
C GLU A 342 21.80 5.07 -18.47
N VAL A 343 21.18 5.67 -17.45
CA VAL A 343 21.20 7.13 -17.28
C VAL A 343 22.61 7.64 -16.97
N ALA A 344 23.38 6.92 -16.14
CA ALA A 344 24.77 7.28 -15.87
C ALA A 344 25.61 7.21 -17.15
N ASP A 345 25.42 6.18 -17.97
CA ASP A 345 26.15 5.96 -19.21
C ASP A 345 25.76 6.99 -20.27
N GLN A 346 24.46 7.26 -20.44
CA GLN A 346 23.94 8.18 -21.45
C GLN A 346 24.20 9.66 -21.12
N TYR A 347 23.99 10.07 -19.85
CA TYR A 347 23.99 11.50 -19.49
C TYR A 347 25.28 11.96 -18.79
N ILE A 348 25.99 11.07 -18.08
CA ILE A 348 27.15 11.46 -17.26
C ILE A 348 28.47 10.97 -17.87
N LEU A 349 28.62 9.66 -18.10
CA LEU A 349 29.85 9.05 -18.61
C LEU A 349 30.00 9.22 -20.13
N LYS A 350 28.88 9.25 -20.87
CA LYS A 350 28.82 9.49 -22.31
C LYS A 350 29.79 8.59 -23.08
N ASN A 351 30.72 9.18 -23.82
CA ASN A 351 31.74 8.48 -24.60
C ASN A 351 32.71 7.64 -23.76
N LYS A 352 32.82 7.88 -22.44
CA LYS A 352 33.67 7.06 -21.56
C LYS A 352 32.99 5.78 -21.07
N ALA A 353 31.66 5.67 -21.25
CA ALA A 353 30.87 4.60 -20.66
C ALA A 353 31.36 3.21 -21.09
N GLU A 354 31.57 3.00 -22.40
CA GLU A 354 31.98 1.71 -22.94
C GLU A 354 33.29 1.22 -22.31
N TYR A 355 34.35 2.04 -22.37
CA TYR A 355 35.65 1.74 -21.78
C TYR A 355 35.57 1.51 -20.25
N TYR A 356 34.76 2.29 -19.54
CA TYR A 356 34.58 2.13 -18.08
C TYR A 356 33.88 0.82 -17.74
N ARG A 357 32.85 0.44 -18.53
CA ARG A 357 32.13 -0.82 -18.39
C ARG A 357 33.00 -2.02 -18.75
N GLU A 358 33.89 -1.90 -19.74
CA GLU A 358 34.88 -2.94 -20.06
C GLU A 358 35.79 -3.25 -18.87
N LEU A 359 36.32 -2.22 -18.21
CA LEU A 359 37.15 -2.41 -17.03
C LEU A 359 36.38 -3.02 -15.86
N GLN A 360 35.16 -2.55 -15.62
CA GLN A 360 34.27 -3.12 -14.60
C GLN A 360 34.03 -4.62 -14.86
N ASN A 361 33.69 -4.95 -16.11
CA ASN A 361 33.44 -6.32 -16.53
C ASN A 361 34.70 -7.19 -16.49
N GLY A 362 35.86 -6.61 -16.80
CA GLY A 362 37.15 -7.29 -16.79
C GLY A 362 37.51 -7.85 -15.41
N TRP A 363 37.45 -7.03 -14.36
CA TRP A 363 37.76 -7.50 -13.00
C TRP A 363 36.69 -8.47 -12.47
N LYS A 364 35.40 -8.20 -12.73
CA LYS A 364 34.30 -9.10 -12.34
C LYS A 364 34.38 -10.46 -13.03
N LYS A 365 34.72 -10.50 -14.32
CA LYS A 365 34.90 -11.75 -15.08
C LYS A 365 36.02 -12.59 -14.46
N ARG A 366 37.15 -11.99 -14.08
CA ARG A 366 38.23 -12.70 -13.37
C ARG A 366 37.80 -13.21 -12.00
N LEU A 367 37.01 -12.43 -11.25
CA LEU A 367 36.45 -12.88 -9.97
C LEU A 367 35.52 -14.08 -10.16
N ARG A 368 34.55 -13.98 -11.09
CA ARG A 368 33.62 -15.07 -11.44
C ARG A 368 34.34 -16.35 -11.88
N SER A 369 35.39 -16.24 -12.69
CA SER A 369 36.20 -17.39 -13.10
C SER A 369 36.91 -18.07 -11.91
N ASN A 370 37.40 -17.29 -10.93
CA ASN A 370 38.00 -17.88 -9.74
C ASN A 370 36.96 -18.55 -8.83
N VAL A 371 35.77 -17.96 -8.69
CA VAL A 371 34.65 -18.57 -7.96
C VAL A 371 34.21 -19.87 -8.63
N LYS A 372 34.05 -19.88 -9.97
CA LYS A 372 33.69 -21.08 -10.74
C LYS A 372 34.72 -22.20 -10.57
N ARG A 373 36.01 -21.87 -10.51
CA ARG A 373 37.09 -22.86 -10.41
C ARG A 373 37.30 -23.41 -8.99
N LYS A 374 37.17 -22.58 -7.95
CA LYS A 374 37.57 -22.93 -6.58
C LYS A 374 36.40 -23.09 -5.61
N GLY A 375 35.19 -22.69 -6.01
CA GLY A 375 34.03 -22.58 -5.14
C GLY A 375 34.05 -21.28 -4.34
N ILE A 376 32.86 -20.75 -4.06
CA ILE A 376 32.67 -19.43 -3.45
C ILE A 376 33.26 -19.32 -2.03
N GLY A 377 33.11 -20.37 -1.21
CA GLY A 377 33.63 -20.39 0.16
C GLY A 377 35.16 -20.33 0.21
N LYS A 378 35.83 -21.08 -0.67
CA LYS A 378 37.30 -21.10 -0.75
C LYS A 378 37.87 -19.78 -1.25
N VAL A 379 37.17 -19.09 -2.16
CA VAL A 379 37.59 -17.75 -2.61
C VAL A 379 37.41 -16.72 -1.50
N SER A 380 36.30 -16.76 -0.77
CA SER A 380 36.05 -15.92 0.41
C SER A 380 37.16 -16.10 1.45
N GLU A 381 37.49 -17.36 1.81
CA GLU A 381 38.55 -17.67 2.77
C GLU A 381 39.93 -17.16 2.33
N ILE A 382 40.27 -17.32 1.04
CA ILE A 382 41.54 -16.81 0.48
C ILE A 382 41.61 -15.28 0.59
N LEU A 383 40.53 -14.58 0.24
CA LEU A 383 40.50 -13.11 0.30
C LEU A 383 40.62 -12.61 1.73
N MET A 384 39.92 -13.24 2.68
CA MET A 384 39.99 -12.87 4.09
C MET A 384 41.37 -13.18 4.70
N ARG A 385 41.85 -14.41 4.58
CA ARG A 385 43.06 -14.85 5.31
C ARG A 385 44.37 -14.45 4.64
N LYS A 386 44.45 -14.53 3.31
CA LYS A 386 45.70 -14.28 2.58
C LYS A 386 45.87 -12.83 2.15
N TYR A 387 44.78 -12.16 1.79
CA TYR A 387 44.80 -10.78 1.28
C TYR A 387 44.21 -9.76 2.25
N ASN A 388 43.80 -10.20 3.44
CA ASN A 388 43.28 -9.36 4.53
C ASN A 388 42.13 -8.44 4.07
N VAL A 389 41.21 -8.99 3.27
CA VAL A 389 39.96 -8.35 2.85
C VAL A 389 38.90 -8.68 3.89
N LYS A 390 38.61 -7.74 4.79
CA LYS A 390 37.69 -7.92 5.91
C LYS A 390 36.24 -8.05 5.44
N THR A 391 35.90 -7.43 4.30
CA THR A 391 34.55 -7.47 3.74
C THR A 391 34.26 -8.69 2.87
N ALA A 392 35.16 -9.67 2.77
CA ALA A 392 35.03 -10.80 1.85
C ALA A 392 34.17 -11.96 2.39
N SER A 393 32.97 -11.69 2.91
CA SER A 393 32.00 -12.73 3.25
C SER A 393 31.47 -13.45 2.01
N ILE A 394 30.87 -14.63 2.16
CA ILE A 394 30.26 -15.38 1.03
C ILE A 394 29.17 -14.54 0.35
N ALA A 395 28.37 -13.82 1.12
CA ALA A 395 27.28 -13.00 0.62
C ALA A 395 27.79 -11.76 -0.13
N SER A 396 28.80 -11.07 0.41
CA SER A 396 29.52 -10.01 -0.30
C SER A 396 30.14 -10.51 -1.60
N LEU A 397 30.70 -11.72 -1.62
CA LEU A 397 31.26 -12.30 -2.84
C LEU A 397 30.20 -12.57 -3.91
N ARG A 398 28.99 -13.01 -3.52
CA ARG A 398 27.86 -13.15 -4.44
C ARG A 398 27.47 -11.80 -5.03
N LEU A 399 27.36 -10.77 -4.19
CA LEU A 399 27.06 -9.41 -4.62
C LEU A 399 28.12 -8.86 -5.60
N TRP A 400 29.41 -9.09 -5.34
CA TRP A 400 30.50 -8.65 -6.23
C TRP A 400 30.52 -9.38 -7.57
N CYS A 401 30.00 -10.61 -7.63
CA CYS A 401 29.83 -11.35 -8.88
C CYS A 401 28.62 -10.89 -9.70
N ASN A 402 27.66 -10.20 -9.08
CA ASN A 402 26.50 -9.63 -9.76
C ASN A 402 26.88 -8.34 -10.51
N GLU A 403 26.07 -7.94 -11.49
CA GLU A 403 26.32 -6.73 -12.28
C GLU A 403 26.12 -5.43 -11.49
N GLU A 404 25.33 -5.50 -10.42
CA GLU A 404 24.88 -4.36 -9.62
C GLU A 404 25.97 -3.71 -8.75
N SER A 405 26.97 -4.49 -8.34
CA SER A 405 28.07 -3.96 -7.51
C SER A 405 29.06 -3.14 -8.34
N ILE A 406 29.36 -1.91 -7.94
CA ILE A 406 30.24 -1.04 -8.73
C ILE A 406 31.65 -1.05 -8.15
N CYS A 407 31.78 -0.56 -6.92
CA CYS A 407 33.05 -0.41 -6.24
C CYS A 407 32.97 -1.01 -4.83
N PRO A 408 33.41 -2.27 -4.63
CA PRO A 408 33.61 -2.82 -3.29
C PRO A 408 34.50 -1.92 -2.44
N GLN A 409 34.26 -1.85 -1.13
CA GLN A 409 35.00 -0.97 -0.21
C GLN A 409 36.51 -1.23 -0.27
N GLU A 410 36.93 -2.49 -0.35
CA GLU A 410 38.33 -2.91 -0.41
C GLU A 410 38.77 -3.37 -1.81
N LEU A 411 38.23 -2.76 -2.87
CA LEU A 411 38.48 -3.16 -4.27
C LEU A 411 39.98 -3.29 -4.60
N ASN A 412 40.84 -2.40 -4.11
CA ASN A 412 42.30 -2.47 -4.37
C ASN A 412 42.92 -3.80 -3.93
N LYS A 413 42.51 -4.31 -2.75
CA LYS A 413 42.99 -5.61 -2.24
C LYS A 413 42.43 -6.77 -3.05
N ILE A 414 41.17 -6.65 -3.51
CA ILE A 414 40.54 -7.65 -4.39
C ILE A 414 41.28 -7.72 -5.72
N LEU A 415 41.58 -6.57 -6.35
CA LEU A 415 42.33 -6.52 -7.61
C LEU A 415 43.75 -7.09 -7.46
N LYS A 416 44.42 -6.82 -6.33
CA LYS A 416 45.71 -7.44 -5.99
C LYS A 416 45.60 -8.96 -5.87
N ALA A 417 44.54 -9.46 -5.23
CA ALA A 417 44.27 -10.90 -5.14
C ALA A 417 43.99 -11.55 -6.52
N LEU A 418 43.44 -10.78 -7.46
CA LEU A 418 43.21 -11.17 -8.85
C LEU A 418 44.45 -11.01 -9.74
N LYS A 419 45.62 -10.68 -9.16
CA LYS A 419 46.91 -10.52 -9.84
C LYS A 419 46.92 -9.43 -10.92
N TYR A 420 46.27 -8.30 -10.66
CA TYR A 420 46.48 -7.09 -11.46
C TYR A 420 47.78 -6.40 -11.05
N GLU A 421 48.43 -5.71 -11.98
CA GLU A 421 49.62 -4.88 -11.73
C GLU A 421 49.22 -3.58 -11.01
N ASP A 422 50.11 -3.02 -10.18
CA ASP A 422 49.80 -1.86 -9.33
C ASP A 422 49.31 -0.64 -10.11
N ASN A 423 49.87 -0.36 -11.29
CA ASN A 423 49.41 0.72 -12.17
C ASN A 423 47.97 0.50 -12.64
N ARG A 424 47.64 -0.74 -13.03
CA ARG A 424 46.30 -1.13 -13.48
C ARG A 424 45.30 -1.16 -12.33
N ILE A 425 45.74 -1.45 -11.11
CA ILE A 425 44.89 -1.39 -9.90
C ILE A 425 44.42 0.04 -9.66
N LYS A 426 45.33 1.02 -9.70
CA LYS A 426 44.99 2.45 -9.50
C LYS A 426 43.97 2.93 -10.53
N GLU A 427 44.23 2.65 -11.80
CA GLU A 427 43.36 3.01 -12.93
C GLU A 427 41.94 2.42 -12.76
N ILE A 428 41.82 1.11 -12.50
CA ILE A 428 40.51 0.47 -12.31
C ILE A 428 39.79 1.08 -11.10
N TYR A 429 40.49 1.34 -9.99
CA TYR A 429 39.88 1.89 -8.78
C TYR A 429 39.32 3.30 -8.98
N GLU A 430 40.09 4.17 -9.64
CA GLU A 430 39.65 5.54 -9.97
C GLU A 430 38.43 5.51 -10.89
N ILE A 431 38.45 4.65 -11.91
CA ILE A 431 37.32 4.50 -12.83
C ILE A 431 36.09 3.92 -12.12
N MET A 432 36.23 2.96 -11.20
CA MET A 432 35.09 2.45 -10.42
C MET A 432 34.50 3.54 -9.51
N LYS A 433 35.33 4.44 -8.97
CA LYS A 433 34.84 5.64 -8.25
C LYS A 433 34.09 6.59 -9.17
N GLU A 434 34.56 6.82 -10.39
CA GLU A 434 33.85 7.65 -11.36
C GLU A 434 32.49 7.05 -11.74
N ILE A 435 32.40 5.74 -11.98
CA ILE A 435 31.12 5.06 -12.22
C ILE A 435 30.19 5.23 -11.00
N GLN A 436 30.71 5.06 -9.79
CA GLN A 436 29.91 5.23 -8.56
C GLN A 436 29.38 6.67 -8.42
N GLN A 437 30.20 7.67 -8.71
CA GLN A 437 29.77 9.07 -8.71
C GLN A 437 28.76 9.36 -9.84
N ALA A 438 28.95 8.75 -11.01
CA ALA A 438 28.02 8.88 -12.12
C ALA A 438 26.64 8.29 -11.78
N HIS A 439 26.57 7.18 -11.05
CA HIS A 439 25.33 6.62 -10.52
C HIS A 439 24.63 7.58 -9.53
N ILE A 440 25.37 8.21 -8.63
CA ILE A 440 24.82 9.22 -7.71
C ILE A 440 24.25 10.40 -8.50
N LYS A 441 24.97 10.89 -9.52
CA LYS A 441 24.52 11.99 -10.40
C LYS A 441 23.30 11.58 -11.23
N ALA A 442 23.28 10.37 -11.79
CA ALA A 442 22.13 9.82 -12.50
C ALA A 442 20.87 9.79 -11.64
N GLY A 443 21.00 9.48 -10.34
CA GLY A 443 19.89 9.58 -9.40
C GLY A 443 19.28 10.98 -9.26
N ARG A 444 20.09 12.05 -9.44
CA ARG A 444 19.62 13.45 -9.47
C ARG A 444 18.96 13.76 -10.80
N VAL A 445 19.59 13.40 -11.92
CA VAL A 445 19.01 13.58 -13.27
C VAL A 445 17.64 12.91 -13.38
N ILE A 446 17.47 11.69 -12.86
CA ILE A 446 16.16 11.03 -12.83
C ILE A 446 15.15 11.87 -12.03
N SER A 447 15.57 12.45 -10.90
CA SER A 447 14.67 13.27 -10.09
C SER A 447 14.28 14.57 -10.83
N GLU A 448 15.21 15.20 -11.54
CA GLU A 448 14.96 16.39 -12.37
C GLU A 448 14.05 16.09 -13.57
N LYS A 449 14.23 14.95 -14.24
CA LYS A 449 13.36 14.53 -15.33
C LYS A 449 11.94 14.24 -14.84
N LEU A 450 11.82 13.58 -13.69
CA LEU A 450 10.52 13.37 -13.05
C LEU A 450 9.83 14.69 -12.75
N MET A 451 10.56 15.67 -12.21
CA MET A 451 10.03 17.01 -11.95
C MET A 451 9.37 17.66 -13.17
N ASN A 452 9.95 17.49 -14.36
CA ASN A 452 9.41 18.05 -15.60
C ASN A 452 8.14 17.33 -16.09
N GLU A 453 7.95 16.06 -15.70
CA GLU A 453 6.81 15.25 -16.12
C GLU A 453 5.60 15.38 -15.20
N LEU A 454 5.78 15.95 -14.01
CA LEU A 454 4.72 16.08 -13.02
C LEU A 454 3.83 17.27 -13.35
N SER A 455 2.58 16.99 -13.76
CA SER A 455 1.58 18.00 -14.09
C SER A 455 0.63 18.32 -12.91
N ASN A 456 -0.10 19.43 -13.02
CA ASN A 456 -1.14 19.80 -12.05
C ASN A 456 -2.30 18.79 -11.98
N ASP A 457 -2.49 17.95 -13.00
CA ASP A 457 -3.56 16.95 -12.98
C ASP A 457 -3.21 15.77 -12.04
N ILE A 458 -1.91 15.50 -11.86
CA ILE A 458 -1.42 14.50 -10.89
C ILE A 458 -1.79 14.91 -9.47
N LEU A 459 -1.77 16.21 -9.15
CA LEU A 459 -2.16 16.71 -7.84
C LEU A 459 -3.61 16.38 -7.51
N LYS A 460 -4.51 16.57 -8.48
CA LYS A 460 -5.93 16.26 -8.30
C LYS A 460 -6.13 14.76 -8.10
N GLU A 461 -5.47 13.95 -8.93
CA GLU A 461 -5.50 12.49 -8.83
C GLU A 461 -4.96 12.01 -7.47
N LEU A 462 -3.85 12.56 -6.99
CA LEU A 462 -3.27 12.25 -5.68
C LEU A 462 -4.13 12.73 -4.51
N GLN A 463 -4.86 13.83 -4.68
CA GLN A 463 -5.82 14.30 -3.67
C GLN A 463 -7.05 13.40 -3.62
N GLU A 464 -7.57 12.97 -4.77
CA GLU A 464 -8.77 12.12 -4.84
C GLU A 464 -8.46 10.67 -4.47
N LYS A 465 -7.47 10.05 -5.12
CA LYS A 465 -7.15 8.63 -5.01
C LYS A 465 -6.09 8.30 -3.97
N GLY A 466 -5.25 9.27 -3.60
CA GLY A 466 -4.09 9.06 -2.72
C GLY A 466 -2.92 8.32 -3.39
N TYR A 467 -3.04 7.93 -4.66
CA TYR A 467 -1.94 7.38 -5.45
C TYR A 467 -2.06 7.73 -6.93
N TYR A 468 -0.94 7.67 -7.65
CA TYR A 468 -0.86 7.89 -9.09
C TYR A 468 0.29 7.08 -9.69
N THR A 469 0.04 6.44 -10.82
CA THR A 469 1.05 5.67 -11.57
C THR A 469 1.23 6.28 -12.95
N PHE A 470 2.48 6.50 -13.38
CA PHE A 470 2.77 6.99 -14.72
C PHE A 470 4.01 6.34 -15.32
N MET A 471 4.03 6.27 -16.65
CA MET A 471 5.20 5.95 -17.45
C MET A 471 5.94 7.25 -17.76
N SER A 472 7.25 7.25 -17.55
CA SER A 472 8.10 8.37 -17.95
C SER A 472 8.21 8.45 -19.47
N LYS A 473 8.05 9.64 -20.02
CA LYS A 473 8.24 9.96 -21.44
C LYS A 473 9.72 10.20 -21.75
N GLU A 474 10.48 10.67 -20.77
CA GLU A 474 11.90 10.99 -20.86
C GLU A 474 12.82 9.80 -20.51
N LEU A 475 12.29 8.79 -19.83
CA LEU A 475 12.99 7.57 -19.44
C LEU A 475 12.25 6.36 -20.02
N ASN A 476 12.76 5.84 -21.14
CA ASN A 476 12.13 4.74 -21.87
C ASN A 476 11.86 3.52 -20.97
N GLY A 477 10.60 3.09 -20.95
CA GLY A 477 10.17 1.87 -20.24
C GLY A 477 10.05 2.01 -18.72
N VAL A 478 10.25 3.20 -18.14
CA VAL A 478 10.24 3.36 -16.68
C VAL A 478 8.87 3.79 -16.20
N SER A 479 8.31 3.08 -15.20
CA SER A 479 7.15 3.56 -14.44
C SER A 479 7.46 3.93 -13.00
N PHE A 480 6.75 4.96 -12.55
CA PHE A 480 6.78 5.47 -11.19
C PHE A 480 5.38 5.41 -10.58
N ASN A 481 5.34 5.11 -9.28
CA ASN A 481 4.16 5.33 -8.45
C ASN A 481 4.46 6.48 -7.48
N ILE A 482 3.49 7.35 -7.31
CA ILE A 482 3.42 8.27 -6.20
C ILE A 482 2.30 7.79 -5.31
N GLU A 483 2.58 7.50 -4.05
CA GLU A 483 1.60 6.93 -3.13
C GLU A 483 1.62 7.67 -1.81
N ARG A 484 0.47 7.87 -1.20
CA ARG A 484 0.39 8.44 0.13
C ARG A 484 0.73 7.42 1.20
N ILE A 485 1.40 7.90 2.23
CA ILE A 485 1.65 7.17 3.48
C ILE A 485 0.40 7.24 4.37
N VAL A 486 -0.19 6.08 4.65
CA VAL A 486 -1.37 5.93 5.51
C VAL A 486 -0.97 5.77 6.98
N SER A 487 0.08 5.00 7.23
CA SER A 487 0.64 4.82 8.57
C SER A 487 2.09 4.37 8.50
N ILE A 488 2.82 4.57 9.59
CA ILE A 488 4.22 4.16 9.74
C ILE A 488 4.30 3.31 11.00
N ASP A 489 4.77 2.07 10.85
CA ASP A 489 5.15 1.24 11.98
C ASP A 489 6.66 1.37 12.21
N HIS A 490 7.01 1.99 13.33
CA HIS A 490 8.38 2.26 13.75
C HIS A 490 9.08 1.04 14.39
N SER A 491 8.42 -0.11 14.45
CA SER A 491 9.07 -1.36 14.81
C SER A 491 10.27 -1.65 13.90
N VAL A 492 11.25 -2.36 14.45
CA VAL A 492 12.53 -2.64 13.75
C VAL A 492 12.53 -4.06 13.25
N HIS A 493 12.67 -4.21 11.94
CA HIS A 493 12.78 -5.50 11.27
C HIS A 493 14.11 -5.61 10.53
N LEU A 494 14.73 -6.78 10.60
CA LEU A 494 15.90 -7.12 9.79
C LEU A 494 15.43 -7.63 8.43
N ILE A 495 15.70 -6.87 7.38
CA ILE A 495 15.22 -7.13 6.02
C ILE A 495 16.40 -7.20 5.05
N ALA A 496 16.31 -8.10 4.07
CA ALA A 496 17.33 -8.18 3.04
C ALA A 496 17.32 -6.92 2.14
N PRO A 497 18.48 -6.36 1.74
CA PRO A 497 18.56 -5.08 1.02
C PRO A 497 17.69 -4.99 -0.24
N TYR A 498 17.53 -6.11 -0.96
CA TYR A 498 16.74 -6.17 -2.20
C TYR A 498 15.22 -6.09 -1.98
N ASN A 499 14.74 -6.12 -0.73
CA ASN A 499 13.33 -5.91 -0.39
C ASN A 499 13.05 -4.50 0.16
N LEU A 500 14.08 -3.66 0.34
CA LEU A 500 13.91 -2.27 0.73
C LEU A 500 13.24 -1.48 -0.39
N MET A 501 12.36 -0.55 -0.03
CA MET A 501 11.63 0.34 -0.94
C MET A 501 10.81 -0.37 -2.04
N ARG A 502 10.66 -1.70 -1.92
CA ARG A 502 9.85 -2.50 -2.83
C ARG A 502 8.41 -2.54 -2.29
N PRO A 503 7.41 -2.03 -3.05
CA PRO A 503 6.02 -2.16 -2.66
C PRO A 503 5.61 -3.63 -2.74
N ILE A 504 5.01 -4.13 -1.67
CA ILE A 504 4.50 -5.48 -1.53
C ILE A 504 2.98 -5.38 -1.46
N ASN A 505 2.30 -6.09 -2.36
CA ASN A 505 0.85 -6.20 -2.35
C ASN A 505 0.41 -7.10 -1.19
N ILE A 506 -0.76 -6.82 -0.64
CA ILE A 506 -1.43 -7.65 0.37
C ILE A 506 -2.11 -8.88 -0.29
N ASP A 507 -1.90 -9.11 -1.60
CA ASP A 507 -2.49 -10.21 -2.39
C ASP A 507 -1.96 -11.63 -2.10
#